data_AF-A0AB34DAH5-F1
#
_entry.id   AF-A0AB34DAH5-F1
#
_cell.length_a   1.000
_cell.length_b   1.000
_cell.length_c   1.000
_cell.angle_alpha   90.00
_cell.angle_beta   90.00
_cell.angle_gamma   90.00
#
_symmetry.space_group_name_H-M   'P 1'
#
loop_
_entity.id
_entity.type
_entity.pdbx_description
1 polymer ?
#
loop_
_entity_poly.entity_id
_entity_poly.type
_entity_poly.pdbx_seq_one_letter_code
_entity_poly.pdbx_strand_id
1 'polypeptide(L)' 'KKITEDEQGQGRNDGKGSFSVDTFLALCYSCKLSKEDLEDMTIGDCLDYIDEYVELRNPKKEQENTRTASQSDFDSF' A
#
# COMPACT_ATOMS: atom_id res chain seq x y z
N LYS A 1 -44.61 5.36 5.76
CA LYS A 1 -43.50 6.07 5.08
C LYS A 1 -42.27 5.84 5.99
N LYS A 2 -41.41 4.82 5.79
CA LYS A 2 -40.22 4.82 4.90
C LYS A 2 -39.73 6.25 4.68
N ILE A 3 -38.54 6.65 5.13
CA ILE A 3 -37.24 6.18 4.66
C ILE A 3 -36.21 6.21 5.81
N THR A 4 -35.38 5.16 5.84
CA THR A 4 -34.08 5.04 6.52
C THR A 4 -33.03 5.34 5.45
N GLU A 5 -32.09 6.26 5.69
CA GLU A 5 -30.86 6.56 4.93
C GLU A 5 -30.26 7.79 5.65
N ASP A 6 -29.01 7.85 6.11
CA ASP A 6 -27.79 7.35 5.50
C ASP A 6 -26.76 7.03 6.61
N GLU A 7 -26.39 5.76 6.74
CA GLU A 7 -25.16 5.36 7.43
C GLU A 7 -23.98 5.75 6.53
N GLN A 8 -23.33 6.87 6.82
CA GLN A 8 -21.99 7.11 6.28
C GLN A 8 -21.01 6.19 7.03
N GLY A 9 -20.89 4.98 6.51
CA GLY A 9 -19.79 4.09 6.78
C GLY A 9 -18.50 4.52 6.07
N GLN A 10 -17.39 4.02 6.62
CA GLN A 10 -15.99 4.06 6.16
C GLN A 10 -15.18 5.31 6.53
N GLY A 11 -14.06 5.21 7.25
CA GLY A 11 -13.24 4.04 7.58
C GLY A 11 -12.48 4.20 8.89
N ARG A 12 -12.10 3.05 9.46
CA ARG A 12 -11.14 2.97 10.57
C ARG A 12 -9.85 3.68 10.14
N ASN A 13 -9.54 4.80 10.79
CA ASN A 13 -8.22 5.39 10.77
C ASN A 13 -7.40 4.66 11.84
N ASP A 14 -6.82 3.51 11.49
CA ASP A 14 -5.91 2.75 12.37
C ASP A 14 -4.56 3.48 12.48
N GLY A 15 -4.56 4.71 13.03
CA GLY A 15 -3.39 5.42 13.58
C GLY A 15 -2.14 5.62 12.70
N LYS A 16 -2.15 5.20 11.44
CA LYS A 16 -1.03 5.30 10.50
C LYS A 16 -1.37 6.44 9.54
N GLY A 17 -0.58 7.52 9.61
CA GLY A 17 -0.89 8.81 8.97
C GLY A 17 -1.51 8.71 7.57
N SER A 18 -2.54 9.51 7.32
CA SER A 18 -3.22 9.53 6.03
C SER A 18 -2.23 9.78 4.89
N PHE A 19 -2.37 9.05 3.79
CA PHE A 19 -1.59 9.29 2.60
C PHE A 19 -1.78 10.75 2.14
N SER A 20 -0.70 11.53 2.15
CA SER A 20 -0.68 12.95 1.79
C SER A 20 0.16 13.19 0.55
N VAL A 21 -0.03 14.34 -0.10
CA VAL A 21 0.81 14.77 -1.23
C VAL A 21 2.29 14.83 -0.83
N ASP A 22 2.59 15.29 0.38
CA ASP A 22 3.97 15.32 0.89
C ASP A 22 4.57 13.92 0.99
N THR A 23 3.76 12.94 1.42
CA THR A 23 4.18 11.53 1.49
C THR A 23 4.43 10.98 0.09
N PHE A 24 3.54 11.26 -0.87
CA PHE A 24 3.72 10.88 -2.27
C PHE A 24 5.02 11.45 -2.84
N LEU A 25 5.25 12.76 -2.71
CA LEU A 25 6.48 13.40 -3.22
C LEU A 25 7.74 12.82 -2.57
N ALA A 26 7.72 12.60 -1.25
CA ALA A 26 8.85 11.99 -0.54
C ALA A 26 9.19 10.59 -1.07
N LEU A 27 8.17 9.80 -1.41
CA LEU A 27 8.35 8.48 -2.02
C LEU A 27 8.92 8.60 -3.45
N CYS A 28 8.40 9.51 -4.27
CA CYS A 28 8.93 9.77 -5.61
C CYS A 28 10.42 10.13 -5.56
N TYR A 29 10.81 11.04 -4.66
CA TYR A 29 12.21 11.41 -4.45
C TYR A 29 13.07 10.22 -3.99
N SER A 30 12.54 9.38 -3.09
CA SER A 30 13.24 8.18 -2.60
C SER A 30 13.47 7.13 -3.71
N CYS A 31 12.54 7.07 -4.67
CA CYS A 31 12.61 6.21 -5.84
C CYS A 31 13.36 6.84 -7.02
N LYS A 32 13.91 8.06 -6.84
CA LYS A 32 14.64 8.83 -7.85
C LYS A 32 13.80 9.20 -9.07
N LEU A 33 12.47 9.32 -8.91
CA LEU A 33 11.62 9.93 -9.92
C LEU A 33 11.95 11.42 -10.03
N SER A 34 12.25 11.86 -11.25
CA SER A 34 12.53 13.25 -11.57
C SER A 34 11.23 14.03 -11.80
N LYS A 35 11.37 15.35 -11.95
CA LYS A 35 10.23 16.20 -12.34
C LYS A 35 9.70 15.86 -13.74
N GLU A 36 10.57 15.47 -14.66
CA GLU A 36 10.19 15.07 -16.02
C GLU A 36 9.36 13.78 -15.98
N ASP A 37 9.79 12.78 -15.19
CA ASP A 37 9.02 11.54 -15.01
C ASP A 37 7.62 11.82 -14.45
N LEU A 38 7.50 12.73 -13.49
CA LEU A 38 6.22 13.12 -12.89
C LEU A 38 5.30 13.91 -13.84
N GLU A 39 5.86 14.54 -14.87
CA GLU A 39 5.09 15.25 -15.90
C GLU A 39 4.60 14.28 -16.99
N ASP A 40 5.35 13.20 -17.25
CA ASP A 40 5.05 12.20 -18.28
C ASP A 40 4.22 11.01 -17.75
N MET A 41 4.28 10.72 -16.45
CA MET A 41 3.59 9.60 -15.80
C MET A 41 2.31 10.03 -15.11
N THR A 42 1.30 9.15 -15.12
CA THR A 42 0.11 9.36 -14.29
C THR A 42 0.42 9.03 -12.83
N ILE A 43 -0.43 9.51 -11.91
CA ILE A 43 -0.30 9.18 -10.49
C ILE A 43 -0.33 7.67 -10.22
N GLY A 44 -1.06 6.89 -11.04
CA GLY A 44 -1.08 5.44 -10.95
C GLY A 44 0.27 4.83 -11.31
N ASP A 45 0.84 5.25 -12.44
CA ASP A 45 2.15 4.74 -12.89
C ASP A 45 3.25 5.03 -11.86
N CYS A 46 3.21 6.20 -11.22
CA CYS A 46 4.18 6.54 -10.16
C CYS A 46 4.03 5.62 -8.94
N LEU A 47 2.80 5.30 -8.53
CA LEU A 47 2.55 4.43 -7.37
C LEU A 47 3.01 3.00 -7.66
N ASP A 48 2.69 2.47 -8.85
CA ASP A 48 3.13 1.14 -9.27
C ASP A 48 4.68 1.06 -9.32
N TYR A 49 5.33 2.09 -9.87
CA TYR A 49 6.79 2.17 -9.88
C TYR A 49 7.40 2.19 -8.47
N ILE A 50 6.81 2.96 -7.55
CA ILE A 50 7.27 3.03 -6.16
C ILE A 50 7.18 1.65 -5.49
N ASP A 51 6.07 0.93 -5.69
CA ASP A 51 5.88 -0.40 -5.11
C ASP A 51 6.90 -1.39 -5.67
N GLU A 52 7.09 -1.45 -6.98
CA GLU A 52 8.10 -2.30 -7.62
C GLU A 52 9.52 -1.95 -7.15
N TYR A 53 9.84 -0.66 -7.01
CA TYR A 53 11.12 -0.19 -6.52
C TYR A 53 11.40 -0.63 -5.07
N VAL A 54 10.37 -0.62 -4.22
CA VAL A 54 10.48 -1.08 -2.83
C VAL A 54 10.65 -2.59 -2.77
N GLU A 55 9.93 -3.36 -3.59
CA GLU A 55 10.04 -4.82 -3.67
C GLU A 55 11.44 -5.24 -4.12
N LEU A 56 11.97 -4.60 -5.18
CA LEU A 56 13.31 -4.87 -5.70
C LEU A 56 14.40 -4.62 -4.65
N ARG A 57 14.21 -3.64 -3.76
CA ARG A 57 15.17 -3.29 -2.70
C ARG A 57 14.96 -4.05 -1.39
N ASN A 58 13.79 -4.65 -1.20
CA ASN A 58 13.49 -5.44 -0.02
C ASN A 58 12.90 -6.81 -0.40
N PRO A 59 13.71 -7.71 -0.99
CA PRO A 59 13.25 -9.01 -1.46
C PRO A 59 12.76 -9.94 -0.32
N LYS A 60 12.97 -9.56 0.94
CA LYS A 60 12.52 -10.33 2.11
C LYS A 60 11.03 -10.17 2.41
N LYS A 61 10.36 -9.14 1.85
CA LYS A 61 8.95 -8.85 2.13
C LYS A 61 8.01 -9.95 1.62
N GLU A 62 8.36 -10.62 0.52
CA GLU A 62 7.61 -11.79 0.02
C GLU A 62 7.73 -13.03 0.94
N GLN A 63 8.83 -13.16 1.68
CA GLN A 63 9.08 -14.32 2.55
C GLN A 63 8.42 -14.20 3.92
N GLU A 64 7.98 -13.00 4.34
CA GLU A 64 7.49 -12.77 5.71
C GLU A 64 6.09 -13.34 5.97
N ASN A 65 5.25 -13.51 4.93
CA ASN A 65 3.86 -13.99 5.08
C ASN A 65 3.59 -15.39 4.54
N THR A 66 4.60 -16.09 4.03
CA THR A 66 4.47 -17.44 3.46
C THR A 66 5.24 -18.45 4.31
N ARG A 67 4.78 -18.68 5.55
CA ARG A 67 5.27 -19.85 6.31
C ARG A 67 4.58 -21.12 5.81
N THR A 68 5.34 -22.19 5.62
CA THR A 68 4.77 -23.52 5.41
C THR A 68 3.92 -23.88 6.63
N ALA A 69 2.71 -24.39 6.40
CA ALA A 69 1.87 -24.92 7.46
C ALA A 69 2.59 -26.09 8.15
N SER A 70 2.64 -26.06 9.48
CA SER A 70 3.24 -27.11 10.29
C SER A 70 2.18 -28.10 10.77
N GLN A 71 2.61 -29.29 11.20
CA GLN A 71 1.70 -30.30 11.78
C GLN A 71 0.82 -29.72 12.90
N SER A 72 1.36 -28.80 13.71
CA SER A 72 0.61 -28.10 14.76
C SER A 72 -0.60 -27.31 14.26
N ASP A 73 -0.56 -26.80 13.03
CA ASP A 73 -1.69 -26.11 12.42
C ASP A 73 -2.80 -27.10 12.07
N PHE A 74 -2.43 -28.29 11.61
CA PHE A 74 -3.37 -29.38 11.34
C PHE A 74 -3.96 -29.97 12.62
N ASP A 75 -3.16 -30.05 13.69
CA ASP A 75 -3.58 -30.57 14.99
C ASP A 75 -4.54 -29.61 15.73
N SER A 76 -4.70 -28.37 15.25
CA SER A 76 -5.55 -27.32 15.84
C SER A 76 -6.91 -27.13 15.15
N PHE A 77 -7.22 -27.90 14.10
CA PHE A 77 -8.52 -27.97 13.43
C PHE A 77 -9.46 -28.99 14.10
#